data_AF-I3W1J6-F1
#
_entry.id   AF-I3W1J6-F1
#
_cell.length_a   1.000
_cell.length_b   1.000
_cell.length_c   1.000
_cell.angle_alpha   90.00
_cell.angle_beta   90.00
_cell.angle_gamma   90.00
#
_symmetry.space_group_name_H-M   'P 1'
#
loop_
_entity.id
_entity.type
_entity.pdbx_description
1 polymer ?
#
loop_
_entity_poly.entity_id
_entity_poly.type
_entity_poly.pdbx_seq_one_letter_code
_entity_poly.pdbx_strand_id
1 'polypeptide(L)'
;MDPKYLEALFAKYPERLTPQDLEEIFGLSRNTVYRWLQTGVIPAYQVEKTWLIARDQVKDWVWENRNTLRKGQTPEVNDEDQP
;
A
#
# COMPACT_ATOMS: atom_id res chain seq x y z
N MET A 1 2.71 -16.14 -2.98
CA MET A 1 2.62 -14.97 -3.86
C MET A 1 3.98 -14.78 -4.48
N ASP A 2 4.11 -15.01 -5.77
CA ASP A 2 5.39 -14.88 -6.48
C ASP A 2 5.76 -13.40 -6.65
N PRO A 3 7.04 -13.00 -6.48
CA PRO A 3 7.51 -11.63 -6.71
C PRO A 3 7.10 -11.07 -8.08
N LYS A 4 6.99 -11.97 -9.07
CA LYS A 4 6.57 -11.66 -10.44
C LYS A 4 5.16 -11.07 -10.54
N TYR A 5 4.27 -11.39 -9.60
CA TYR A 5 2.93 -10.79 -9.57
C TYR A 5 2.97 -9.32 -9.16
N LEU A 6 3.76 -8.98 -8.16
CA LEU A 6 3.95 -7.57 -7.76
C LEU A 6 4.59 -6.79 -8.91
N GLU A 7 5.59 -7.35 -9.58
CA GLU A 7 6.19 -6.72 -10.76
C GLU A 7 5.14 -6.42 -11.83
N ALA A 8 4.28 -7.38 -12.17
CA ALA A 8 3.22 -7.17 -13.15
C ALA A 8 2.16 -6.13 -12.69
N LEU A 9 1.81 -6.12 -11.40
CA LEU A 9 0.86 -5.17 -10.83
C LEU A 9 1.38 -3.73 -10.92
N PHE A 10 2.67 -3.54 -10.59
CA PHE A 10 3.31 -2.23 -10.58
C PHE A 10 3.84 -1.79 -11.96
N ALA A 11 4.03 -2.71 -12.92
CA ALA A 11 4.57 -2.42 -14.25
C ALA A 11 3.74 -1.41 -15.06
N LYS A 12 2.42 -1.34 -14.81
CA LYS A 12 1.53 -0.38 -15.49
C LYS A 12 1.60 1.05 -14.94
N TYR A 13 2.29 1.25 -13.81
CA TYR A 13 2.41 2.55 -13.16
C TYR A 13 3.78 3.19 -13.39
N PRO A 14 3.84 4.53 -13.45
CA PRO A 14 5.10 5.26 -13.57
C PRO A 14 6.01 5.08 -12.34
N GLU A 15 7.29 5.45 -12.46
CA GLU A 15 8.25 5.40 -11.34
C GLU A 15 7.81 6.25 -10.14
N ARG A 16 7.10 7.35 -10.41
CA ARG A 16 6.55 8.25 -9.40
C ARG A 16 5.04 8.03 -9.33
N LEU A 17 4.58 7.47 -8.21
CA LEU A 17 3.17 7.27 -7.94
C LEU A 17 2.53 8.54 -7.40
N THR A 18 1.25 8.67 -7.67
CA THR A 18 0.35 9.67 -7.10
C THR A 18 -0.52 9.04 -6.02
N PRO A 19 -1.18 9.84 -5.16
CA PRO A 19 -2.19 9.32 -4.24
C PRO A 19 -3.28 8.52 -4.97
N GLN A 20 -3.70 8.96 -6.18
CA GLN A 20 -4.68 8.24 -6.99
C GLN A 20 -4.17 6.86 -7.42
N ASP A 21 -2.90 6.73 -7.80
CA ASP A 21 -2.32 5.42 -8.12
C ASP A 21 -2.38 4.49 -6.91
N LEU A 22 -2.12 4.99 -5.70
CA LEU A 22 -2.25 4.21 -4.48
C LEU A 22 -3.71 3.80 -4.20
N GLU A 23 -4.67 4.68 -4.47
CA GLU A 23 -6.10 4.34 -4.36
C GLU A 23 -6.44 3.15 -5.27
N GLU A 24 -5.97 3.17 -6.53
CA GLU A 24 -6.21 2.08 -7.48
C GLU A 24 -5.44 0.80 -7.16
N ILE A 25 -4.19 0.91 -6.70
CA ILE A 25 -3.32 -0.24 -6.38
C ILE A 25 -3.86 -0.98 -5.15
N PHE A 26 -4.25 -0.24 -4.11
CA PHE A 26 -4.67 -0.83 -2.84
C PHE A 26 -6.18 -0.96 -2.70
N GLY A 27 -6.97 -0.39 -3.62
CA GLY A 27 -8.43 -0.35 -3.52
C GLY A 27 -8.92 0.47 -2.32
N LEU A 28 -8.14 1.48 -1.92
CA LEU A 28 -8.40 2.28 -0.72
C LEU A 28 -9.06 3.60 -1.09
N SER A 29 -9.86 4.15 -0.17
CA SER A 29 -10.36 5.51 -0.32
C SER A 29 -9.21 6.53 -0.27
N ARG A 30 -9.38 7.63 -1.01
CA ARG A 30 -8.50 8.81 -0.94
C ARG A 30 -8.14 9.21 0.49
N ASN A 31 -9.13 9.25 1.39
CA ASN A 31 -8.91 9.64 2.78
C ASN A 31 -7.97 8.66 3.51
N THR A 32 -8.14 7.36 3.29
CA THR A 32 -7.27 6.32 3.84
C THR A 32 -5.84 6.45 3.31
N VAL A 33 -5.69 6.69 2.00
CA VAL A 33 -4.37 6.89 1.39
C VAL A 33 -3.66 8.11 2.00
N TYR A 34 -4.32 9.26 2.08
CA TYR A 34 -3.72 10.44 2.71
C TYR A 34 -3.39 10.21 4.18
N ARG A 35 -4.24 9.51 4.92
CA ARG A 35 -3.95 9.13 6.31
C ARG A 35 -2.68 8.30 6.38
N TRP A 36 -2.54 7.28 5.53
CA TRP A 36 -1.35 6.40 5.51
C TRP A 36 -0.08 7.14 5.13
N LEU A 37 -0.16 8.08 4.19
CA LEU A 37 0.96 8.96 3.82
C LEU A 37 1.35 9.85 5.02
N GLN A 38 0.37 10.45 5.70
CA GLN A 38 0.60 11.31 6.86
C GLN A 38 1.15 10.54 8.07
N THR A 39 0.68 9.32 8.31
CA THR A 39 1.14 8.47 9.41
C THR A 39 2.44 7.72 9.09
N GLY A 40 2.94 7.83 7.86
CA GLY A 40 4.17 7.16 7.41
C GLY A 40 4.05 5.64 7.34
N VAL A 41 2.85 5.11 7.10
CA VAL A 41 2.63 3.66 6.92
C VAL A 41 3.24 3.20 5.60
N ILE A 42 3.01 3.96 4.53
CA ILE A 42 3.64 3.75 3.24
C ILE A 42 4.83 4.71 3.11
N PRO A 43 5.98 4.25 2.60
CA PRO A 43 7.11 5.14 2.33
C PRO A 43 6.74 6.20 1.29
N ALA A 44 6.77 7.46 1.72
CA ALA A 44 6.58 8.62 0.86
C ALA A 44 7.39 9.81 1.40
N TYR A 45 7.84 10.66 0.50
CA TYR A 45 8.60 11.87 0.83
C TYR A 45 7.71 13.09 0.61
N GLN A 46 7.59 13.94 1.63
CA GLN A 46 6.94 15.23 1.45
C GLN A 46 7.97 16.24 0.94
N VAL A 47 7.81 16.66 -0.32
CA VAL A 47 8.62 17.72 -0.93
C VAL A 47 7.74 18.94 -1.08
N GLU A 48 8.03 19.98 -0.28
CA GLU A 48 7.20 21.17 -0.12
C GLU A 48 5.74 20.86 0.26
N LYS A 49 4.84 20.79 -0.72
CA LYS A 49 3.40 20.51 -0.55
C LYS A 49 2.94 19.27 -1.33
N THR A 50 3.87 18.52 -1.91
CA THR A 50 3.58 17.35 -2.75
C THR A 50 4.18 16.10 -2.14
N TRP A 51 3.41 15.01 -2.20
CA TRP A 51 3.90 13.69 -1.84
C TRP A 51 4.63 13.07 -3.03
N LEU A 52 5.90 12.77 -2.84
CA LEU A 52 6.71 12.00 -3.76
C LEU A 52 6.72 10.56 -3.29
N ILE A 53 6.05 9.70 -4.06
CA ILE A 53 5.89 8.28 -3.75
C ILE A 53 6.65 7.50 -4.82
N ALA A 54 7.71 6.81 -4.42
CA ALA A 54 8.50 6.01 -5.36
C ALA A 54 7.87 4.62 -5.51
N ARG A 55 7.57 4.22 -6.75
CA ARG A 55 6.94 2.93 -7.06
C ARG A 55 7.72 1.76 -6.46
N ASP A 56 9.04 1.77 -6.62
CA ASP A 56 9.89 0.66 -6.17
C ASP A 56 9.89 0.56 -4.64
N GLN A 57 9.87 1.68 -3.91
CA GLN A 57 9.75 1.67 -2.46
C GLN A 57 8.40 1.14 -1.98
N VAL A 58 7.30 1.50 -2.65
CA VAL A 58 5.98 0.95 -2.33
C VAL A 58 5.96 -0.56 -2.60
N LYS A 59 6.53 -0.99 -3.73
CA LYS A 59 6.65 -2.43 -4.08
C LYS A 59 7.44 -3.19 -3.02
N ASP A 60 8.59 -2.67 -2.62
CA ASP A 60 9.46 -3.28 -1.62
C ASP A 60 8.75 -3.31 -0.25
N TRP A 61 8.09 -2.23 0.15
CA TRP A 61 7.30 -2.18 1.37
C TRP A 61 6.16 -3.20 1.40
N VAL A 62 5.41 -3.36 0.30
CA VAL A 62 4.36 -4.39 0.18
C VAL A 62 4.96 -5.79 0.34
N TRP A 63 6.14 -6.01 -0.23
CA TRP A 63 6.84 -7.28 -0.11
C TRP A 63 7.31 -7.54 1.33
N GLU A 64 7.90 -6.56 1.99
CA GLU A 64 8.43 -6.67 3.36
C GLU A 64 7.32 -6.78 4.41
N ASN A 65 6.28 -5.97 4.27
CA ASN A 65 5.16 -5.90 5.20
C ASN A 65 4.05 -6.91 4.86
N ARG A 66 4.34 -7.87 3.97
CA ARG A 66 3.42 -8.98 3.70
C ARG A 66 3.17 -9.71 5.02
N ASN A 67 1.91 -10.01 5.31
CA ASN A 67 1.60 -10.94 6.37
C ASN A 67 2.23 -12.29 6.03
N THR A 68 3.40 -12.58 6.59
CA THR A 68 3.79 -13.97 6.79
C THR A 68 2.75 -14.48 7.76
N LEU A 69 1.88 -15.40 7.34
CA LEU A 69 1.04 -16.13 8.29
C LEU A 69 1.99 -16.60 9.39
N ARG A 70 1.98 -15.93 10.55
CA ARG A 70 2.53 -16.53 11.75
C ARG A 70 1.72 -17.80 11.86
N LYS A 71 2.40 -18.96 11.79
CA LYS A 71 1.78 -20.26 12.07
C LYS A 71 0.84 -20.07 13.27
N GLY A 72 -0.48 -20.06 13.03
CA GLY A 72 -1.49 -20.14 14.08
C GLY A 72 -2.16 -18.86 14.59
N GLN A 73 -2.17 -17.72 13.89
CA GLN A 73 -3.09 -16.63 14.26
C GLN A 73 -3.80 -16.09 13.02
N THR A 74 -4.98 -16.66 12.73
CA THR A 74 -5.99 -16.00 11.91
C THR A 74 -6.35 -14.70 12.63
N PRO A 75 -6.25 -13.51 11.99
CA PRO A 75 -6.88 -12.34 12.56
C PRO A 75 -8.37 -12.67 12.67
N GLU A 76 -8.90 -12.67 13.89
CA GLU A 76 -10.34 -12.72 14.09
C GLU A 76 -10.93 -11.56 13.30
N VAL A 77 -11.61 -11.90 12.22
CA VAL A 77 -12.53 -11.01 11.55
C VAL A 77 -13.60 -10.71 12.59
N ASN A 78 -13.48 -9.57 13.26
CA ASN A 78 -14.61 -9.02 14.01
C ASN A 78 -15.63 -8.59 12.96
N ASP A 79 -16.48 -9.54 12.56
CA ASP A 79 -17.74 -9.34 11.84
C ASP A 79 -18.76 -8.64 12.77
N GLU A 80 -18.35 -7.55 13.44
CA GLU A 80 -19.20 -6.74 14.33
C GLU A 80 -19.56 -5.38 13.71
N ASP A 81 -19.71 -5.32 12.40
CA ASP A 81 -20.40 -4.19 11.73
C ASP A 81 -21.18 -4.67 10.50
N GLN A 82 -22.25 -5.45 10.75
CA GLN A 82 -23.60 -5.32 10.14
C GLN A 82 -24.51 -6.48 10.60
N PRO A 83 -25.83 -6.29 10.80
CA PRO A 83 -26.67 -5.15 10.40
C PRO A 83 -27.13 -4.22 11.54
#